data_AF-A0A1B0FRG2-F1
#
_entry.id   AF-A0A1B0FRG2-F1
#
_cell.length_a   1.000
_cell.length_b   1.000
_cell.length_c   1.000
_cell.angle_alpha   90.00
_cell.angle_beta   90.00
_cell.angle_gamma   90.00
#
_symmetry.space_group_name_H-M   'P 1'
#
loop_
_entity.id
_entity.type
_entity.pdbx_description
1 polymer ?
#
loop_
_entity_poly.entity_id
_entity_poly.type
_entity_poly.pdbx_seq_one_letter_code
_entity_poly.pdbx_strand_id
1 'polypeptide(L)'
;MDSLIPSIVIDHPNGSAMDACFTAFDKDGDGRLNLAEFTLICRALFRNDRGHIYDVPAERLEQIFSVFDTNDDGYIDRDEFKFCWNQWIKTIVRPVNAFLIVDVQNDFISGSLDISNCSAQQKGHEILEPVNNLLDTVDFDAVFYSLDWHPSDHVSFIDNVKMRPLDETSPIDADSAQVFDTVIFAGPPPMKQRLWPRHCVQDSWGAELHKDLKVMDNGIKVYKGTNPEVDSYSVFWDNKKLSDTTLNAQLKMKGTTDIYVCGLAYDVCVGATAVDALSVGYRTILIDDCCRGTDFKDIENTKEKVVSSHGVIVQSNEIKAMAEGRDRRPELGYKLAMELKNPDSVLSQRNGYRAGE
;
A
#
# COMPACT_ATOMS: atom_id res chain seq x y z
N MET A 1 12.22 17.35 -32.91
CA MET A 1 12.60 16.02 -33.46
C MET A 1 12.67 15.10 -32.26
N ASP A 2 11.60 14.38 -31.97
CA ASP A 2 11.65 13.30 -30.99
C ASP A 2 12.55 12.21 -31.58
N SER A 3 13.82 12.22 -31.20
CA SER A 3 14.64 11.02 -31.33
C SER A 3 13.91 9.89 -30.63
N LEU A 4 13.81 8.74 -31.28
CA LEU A 4 13.18 7.55 -30.70
C LEU A 4 13.86 7.26 -29.34
N ILE A 5 13.16 7.54 -28.25
CA ILE A 5 13.65 7.24 -26.90
C ILE A 5 13.83 5.71 -26.83
N PRO A 6 15.03 5.21 -26.50
CA PRO A 6 15.27 3.77 -26.40
C PRO A 6 14.28 3.09 -25.45
N SER A 7 13.86 1.87 -25.79
CA SER A 7 13.08 1.03 -24.87
C SER A 7 14.00 0.39 -23.83
N ILE A 8 13.58 0.39 -22.57
CA ILE A 8 14.27 -0.37 -21.52
C ILE A 8 13.92 -1.85 -21.69
N VAL A 9 14.92 -2.68 -22.00
CA VAL A 9 14.78 -4.13 -22.16
C VAL A 9 15.58 -4.80 -21.05
N ILE A 10 14.93 -5.66 -20.27
CA ILE A 10 15.51 -6.28 -19.06
C ILE A 10 15.96 -7.74 -19.27
N ASP A 11 15.60 -8.36 -20.41
CA ASP A 11 16.15 -9.64 -20.85
C ASP A 11 16.93 -9.42 -22.15
N HIS A 12 18.24 -9.64 -22.13
CA HIS A 12 19.08 -9.49 -23.30
C HIS A 12 19.73 -10.84 -23.65
N PRO A 13 19.51 -11.39 -24.86
CA PRO A 13 19.89 -12.77 -25.18
C PRO A 13 21.42 -13.02 -25.21
N ASN A 14 22.25 -11.97 -25.34
CA ASN A 14 23.70 -12.09 -25.56
C ASN A 14 24.57 -11.14 -24.70
N GLY A 15 24.08 -10.66 -23.54
CA GLY A 15 24.85 -9.76 -22.66
C GLY A 15 24.07 -9.29 -21.43
N SER A 16 24.69 -8.48 -20.57
CA SER A 16 24.00 -7.87 -19.44
C SER A 16 23.02 -6.81 -19.95
N ALA A 17 21.70 -7.02 -19.73
CA ALA A 17 20.66 -6.05 -20.09
C ALA A 17 20.90 -4.65 -19.49
N MET A 18 21.58 -4.60 -18.34
CA MET A 18 22.05 -3.38 -17.71
C MET A 18 23.02 -2.60 -18.61
N ASP A 19 24.04 -3.26 -19.16
CA ASP A 19 25.06 -2.61 -19.99
C ASP A 19 24.45 -2.08 -21.28
N ALA A 20 23.54 -2.87 -21.88
CA ALA A 20 22.79 -2.43 -23.06
C ALA A 20 21.93 -1.20 -22.76
N CYS A 21 21.26 -1.16 -21.60
CA CYS A 21 20.50 0.01 -21.18
C CYS A 21 21.42 1.21 -20.96
N PHE A 22 22.50 1.06 -20.17
CA PHE A 22 23.45 2.14 -19.90
C PHE A 22 23.97 2.75 -21.20
N THR A 23 24.51 1.93 -22.09
CA THR A 23 25.06 2.38 -23.39
C THR A 23 23.98 2.96 -24.32
N ALA A 24 22.72 2.57 -24.20
CA ALA A 24 21.65 3.17 -25.00
C ALA A 24 21.32 4.61 -24.57
N PHE A 25 21.56 4.96 -23.31
CA PHE A 25 21.22 6.27 -22.73
C PHE A 25 22.42 7.19 -22.53
N ASP A 26 23.65 6.67 -22.45
CA ASP A 26 24.91 7.40 -22.60
C ASP A 26 25.03 7.93 -24.04
N LYS A 27 24.64 9.18 -24.26
CA LYS A 27 24.46 9.78 -25.60
C LYS A 27 25.75 10.38 -26.14
N ASP A 28 26.59 10.93 -25.27
CA ASP A 28 27.88 11.49 -25.67
C ASP A 28 29.02 10.47 -25.61
N GLY A 29 28.79 9.30 -25.01
CA GLY A 29 29.73 8.18 -24.97
C GLY A 29 30.85 8.39 -23.97
N ASP A 30 30.66 9.25 -22.96
CA ASP A 30 31.67 9.56 -21.95
C ASP A 30 31.82 8.46 -20.88
N GLY A 31 30.94 7.45 -20.90
CA GLY A 31 30.95 6.31 -20.00
C GLY A 31 30.28 6.57 -18.66
N ARG A 32 29.58 7.69 -18.50
CA ARG A 32 28.77 8.08 -17.34
C ARG A 32 27.42 8.62 -17.82
N LEU A 33 26.50 8.90 -16.90
CA LEU A 33 25.19 9.48 -17.23
C LEU A 33 24.99 10.78 -16.48
N ASN A 34 24.83 11.89 -17.19
CA ASN A 34 24.41 13.16 -16.59
C ASN A 34 22.88 13.20 -16.36
N LEU A 35 22.39 14.24 -15.68
CA LEU A 35 20.96 14.42 -15.39
C LEU A 35 20.07 14.42 -16.65
N ALA A 36 20.55 14.97 -17.78
CA ALA A 36 19.77 15.01 -19.02
C ALA A 36 19.59 13.61 -19.64
N GLU A 37 20.64 12.79 -19.61
CA GLU A 37 20.60 11.40 -20.06
C GLU A 37 19.77 10.52 -19.12
N PHE A 38 19.93 10.70 -17.81
CA PHE A 38 19.08 10.06 -16.82
C PHE A 38 17.60 10.44 -16.98
N THR A 39 17.31 11.69 -17.34
CA THR A 39 15.95 12.13 -17.66
C THR A 39 15.36 11.35 -18.85
N LEU A 40 16.16 10.96 -19.84
CA LEU A 40 15.71 10.09 -20.92
C LEU A 40 15.35 8.69 -20.43
N ILE A 41 16.08 8.15 -19.44
CA ILE A 41 15.74 6.89 -18.77
C ILE A 41 14.38 7.02 -18.07
N CYS A 42 14.18 8.07 -17.28
CA CYS A 42 12.88 8.34 -16.62
C CYS A 42 11.73 8.43 -17.63
N ARG A 43 11.94 9.12 -18.77
CA ARG A 43 10.94 9.20 -19.86
C ARG A 43 10.70 7.86 -20.54
N ALA A 44 11.66 6.95 -20.58
CA ALA A 44 11.49 5.59 -21.09
C ALA A 44 10.75 4.69 -20.09
N LEU A 45 11.02 4.91 -18.80
CA LEU A 45 10.52 4.15 -17.69
C LEU A 45 9.07 4.51 -17.34
N PHE A 46 8.74 5.79 -17.23
CA PHE A 46 7.42 6.24 -16.79
C PHE A 46 6.49 6.45 -17.97
N ARG A 47 5.82 5.35 -18.35
CA ARG A 47 4.83 5.34 -19.42
C ARG A 47 3.65 4.46 -19.07
N ASN A 48 2.51 4.75 -19.65
CA ASN A 48 1.36 3.85 -19.62
C ASN A 48 1.47 2.77 -20.71
N ASP A 49 0.51 1.86 -20.71
CA ASP A 49 0.45 0.74 -21.64
C ASP A 49 0.13 1.12 -23.10
N ARG A 50 -0.24 2.37 -23.35
CA ARG A 50 -0.44 2.96 -24.68
C ARG A 50 0.77 3.75 -25.16
N GLY A 51 1.87 3.75 -24.40
CA GLY A 51 3.10 4.45 -24.71
C GLY A 51 3.09 5.94 -24.40
N HIS A 52 2.04 6.47 -23.75
CA HIS A 52 2.04 7.85 -23.26
C HIS A 52 3.07 7.99 -22.15
N ILE A 53 3.91 9.03 -22.26
CA ILE A 53 4.95 9.35 -21.28
C ILE A 53 4.34 10.21 -20.19
N TYR A 54 4.51 9.81 -18.94
CA TYR A 54 4.10 10.62 -17.80
C TYR A 54 5.08 11.77 -17.58
N ASP A 55 4.54 12.94 -17.26
CA ASP A 55 5.35 14.08 -16.87
C ASP A 55 5.90 13.88 -15.45
N VAL A 56 7.19 14.14 -15.28
CA VAL A 56 7.87 14.13 -13.98
C VAL A 56 8.42 15.53 -13.75
N PRO A 57 8.04 16.21 -12.63
CA PRO A 57 8.61 17.51 -12.30
C PRO A 57 10.14 17.47 -12.23
N ALA A 58 10.79 18.53 -12.69
CA ALA A 58 12.26 18.63 -12.71
C ALA A 58 12.88 18.39 -11.32
N GLU A 59 12.28 18.96 -10.27
CA GLU A 59 12.71 18.75 -8.88
C GLU A 59 12.72 17.26 -8.49
N ARG A 60 11.71 16.48 -8.91
CA ARG A 60 11.67 15.04 -8.63
C ARG A 60 12.73 14.27 -9.42
N LEU A 61 13.02 14.68 -10.66
CA LEU A 61 14.08 14.08 -11.46
C LEU A 61 15.45 14.30 -10.81
N GLU A 62 15.74 15.51 -10.35
CA GLU A 62 16.95 15.86 -9.60
C GLU A 62 17.06 15.05 -8.30
N GLN A 63 15.96 14.96 -7.54
CA GLN A 63 15.91 14.18 -6.31
C GLN A 63 16.19 12.70 -6.56
N ILE A 64 15.56 12.08 -7.56
CA ILE A 64 15.82 10.69 -7.95
C ILE A 64 17.28 10.52 -8.41
N PHE A 65 17.78 11.42 -9.25
CA PHE A 65 19.17 11.37 -9.73
C PHE A 65 20.17 11.36 -8.56
N SER A 66 19.98 12.25 -7.58
CA SER A 66 20.83 12.33 -6.38
C SER A 66 20.79 11.11 -5.46
N VAL A 67 19.83 10.19 -5.65
CA VAL A 67 19.84 8.89 -4.93
C VAL A 67 20.91 7.97 -5.51
N PHE A 68 21.16 8.07 -6.82
CA PHE A 68 22.04 7.16 -7.54
C PHE A 68 23.42 7.76 -7.82
N ASP A 69 23.54 9.07 -7.92
CA ASP A 69 24.82 9.79 -7.83
C ASP A 69 25.27 9.77 -6.35
N THR A 70 25.95 8.71 -5.96
CA THR A 70 26.31 8.43 -4.56
C THR A 70 27.55 9.19 -4.11
N ASN A 71 28.38 9.62 -5.06
CA ASN A 71 29.60 10.37 -4.79
C ASN A 71 29.43 11.90 -4.99
N ASP A 72 28.24 12.35 -5.44
CA ASP A 72 27.86 13.75 -5.67
C ASP A 72 28.79 14.44 -6.69
N ASP A 73 29.25 13.70 -7.70
CA ASP A 73 30.11 14.23 -8.77
C ASP A 73 29.33 14.81 -9.97
N GLY A 74 28.00 14.69 -9.94
CA GLY A 74 27.08 15.15 -10.97
C GLY A 74 26.83 14.15 -12.09
N TYR A 75 27.33 12.92 -11.96
CA TYR A 75 27.20 11.85 -12.93
C TYR A 75 26.82 10.54 -12.23
N ILE A 76 26.18 9.63 -12.97
CA ILE A 76 25.97 8.25 -12.55
C ILE A 76 26.94 7.38 -13.37
N ASP A 77 27.94 6.82 -12.70
CA ASP A 77 28.87 5.88 -13.34
C ASP A 77 28.28 4.46 -13.47
N ARG A 78 29.07 3.49 -13.94
CA ARG A 78 28.59 2.12 -14.16
C ARG A 78 28.27 1.37 -12.86
N ASP A 79 29.02 1.61 -11.79
CA ASP A 79 28.80 0.94 -10.51
C ASP A 79 27.58 1.53 -9.79
N GLU A 80 27.41 2.84 -9.85
CA GLU A 80 26.21 3.54 -9.39
C GLU A 80 24.97 3.12 -10.21
N PHE A 81 25.12 3.05 -11.53
CA PHE A 81 24.05 2.57 -12.40
C PHE A 81 23.68 1.12 -12.12
N LYS A 82 24.62 0.27 -11.70
CA LYS A 82 24.33 -1.10 -11.29
C LYS A 82 23.41 -1.14 -10.07
N PHE A 83 23.59 -0.23 -9.10
CA PHE A 83 22.68 -0.08 -7.97
C PHE A 83 21.30 0.42 -8.44
N CYS A 84 21.26 1.49 -9.23
CA CYS A 84 20.03 2.01 -9.85
C CYS A 84 19.26 0.93 -10.64
N TRP A 85 19.96 0.16 -11.47
CA TRP A 85 19.38 -0.89 -12.29
C TRP A 85 18.74 -1.99 -11.45
N ASN A 86 19.47 -2.50 -10.47
CA ASN A 86 19.02 -3.66 -9.71
C ASN A 86 17.94 -3.30 -8.68
N GLN A 87 18.00 -2.11 -8.09
CA GLN A 87 17.12 -1.73 -6.99
C GLN A 87 15.91 -0.92 -7.43
N TRP A 88 16.03 -0.16 -8.51
CA TRP A 88 15.01 0.79 -8.94
C TRP A 88 14.39 0.42 -10.28
N ILE A 89 15.20 0.32 -11.35
CA ILE A 89 14.68 0.07 -12.70
C ILE A 89 14.03 -1.31 -12.78
N LYS A 90 14.71 -2.37 -12.32
CA LYS A 90 14.14 -3.73 -12.33
C LYS A 90 12.85 -3.83 -11.53
N THR A 91 12.82 -3.25 -10.32
CA THR A 91 11.63 -3.22 -9.47
C THR A 91 10.45 -2.55 -10.18
N ILE A 92 10.68 -1.45 -10.88
CA ILE A 92 9.63 -0.73 -11.61
C ILE A 92 9.11 -1.53 -12.80
N VAL A 93 9.98 -2.22 -13.54
CA VAL A 93 9.59 -2.97 -14.75
C VAL A 93 9.08 -4.39 -14.43
N ARG A 94 9.50 -4.97 -13.30
CA ARG A 94 9.09 -6.29 -12.80
C ARG A 94 8.68 -6.19 -11.33
N PRO A 95 7.52 -5.59 -11.05
CA PRO A 95 6.99 -5.58 -9.70
C PRO A 95 6.68 -7.01 -9.23
N VAL A 96 6.85 -7.25 -7.93
CA VAL A 96 6.28 -8.39 -7.22
C VAL A 96 5.02 -7.89 -6.51
N ASN A 97 3.86 -8.29 -7.01
CA ASN A 97 2.56 -7.70 -6.72
C ASN A 97 1.83 -8.50 -5.62
N ALA A 98 1.47 -7.84 -4.52
CA ALA A 98 0.55 -8.37 -3.52
C ALA A 98 -0.80 -7.64 -3.58
N PHE A 99 -1.88 -8.41 -3.63
CA PHE A 99 -3.25 -7.89 -3.56
C PHE A 99 -3.81 -8.10 -2.15
N LEU A 100 -4.14 -7.01 -1.47
CA LEU A 100 -4.67 -6.98 -0.10
C LEU A 100 -6.15 -6.60 -0.16
N ILE A 101 -7.01 -7.57 0.11
CA ILE A 101 -8.46 -7.45 0.15
C ILE A 101 -8.86 -7.29 1.62
N VAL A 102 -9.23 -6.06 2.00
CA VAL A 102 -9.43 -5.68 3.39
C VAL A 102 -10.89 -5.88 3.81
N ASP A 103 -11.12 -6.74 4.81
CA ASP A 103 -12.35 -6.86 5.59
C ASP A 103 -13.64 -6.96 4.76
N VAL A 104 -13.62 -7.74 3.69
CA VAL A 104 -14.83 -8.02 2.87
C VAL A 104 -15.67 -9.10 3.57
N GLN A 105 -16.17 -8.75 4.76
CA GLN A 105 -16.90 -9.64 5.68
C GLN A 105 -18.40 -9.30 5.73
N ASN A 106 -19.20 -10.25 6.21
CA ASN A 106 -20.66 -10.13 6.25
C ASN A 106 -21.13 -8.92 7.06
N ASP A 107 -20.52 -8.65 8.23
CA ASP A 107 -20.95 -7.56 9.09
C ASP A 107 -20.80 -6.19 8.44
N PHE A 108 -19.81 -5.99 7.56
CA PHE A 108 -19.61 -4.71 6.87
C PHE A 108 -20.48 -4.53 5.61
N ILE A 109 -21.13 -5.60 5.13
CA ILE A 109 -21.93 -5.58 3.90
C ILE A 109 -23.43 -5.68 4.16
N SER A 110 -23.83 -6.50 5.13
CA SER A 110 -25.25 -6.78 5.41
C SER A 110 -25.55 -7.16 6.86
N GLY A 111 -24.55 -7.16 7.74
CA GLY A 111 -24.70 -7.50 9.14
C GLY A 111 -24.72 -6.27 10.05
N SER A 112 -24.10 -6.39 11.22
CA SER A 112 -24.28 -5.43 12.32
C SER A 112 -23.61 -4.07 12.09
N LEU A 113 -22.64 -3.98 11.19
CA LEU A 113 -21.91 -2.76 10.83
C LEU A 113 -21.96 -2.54 9.31
N ASP A 114 -23.12 -2.78 8.71
CA ASP A 114 -23.34 -2.57 7.27
C ASP A 114 -23.10 -1.10 6.92
N ILE A 115 -22.05 -0.87 6.12
CA ILE A 115 -21.58 0.47 5.76
C ILE A 115 -22.61 1.26 4.93
N SER A 116 -23.60 0.60 4.33
CA SER A 116 -24.68 1.28 3.61
C SER A 116 -25.55 2.14 4.52
N ASN A 117 -25.49 1.91 5.82
CA ASN A 117 -26.15 2.70 6.85
C ASN A 117 -25.30 3.88 7.36
N CYS A 118 -24.06 4.05 6.86
CA CYS A 118 -23.19 5.17 7.23
C CYS A 118 -23.48 6.43 6.40
N SER A 119 -22.89 7.56 6.78
CA SER A 119 -23.17 8.88 6.20
C SER A 119 -22.85 8.97 4.70
N ALA A 120 -21.85 8.22 4.23
CA ALA A 120 -21.50 8.16 2.81
C ALA A 120 -22.55 7.45 1.93
N GLN A 121 -23.46 6.66 2.53
CA GLN A 121 -24.48 5.88 1.82
C GLN A 121 -23.93 4.99 0.69
N GLN A 122 -22.65 4.64 0.79
CA GLN A 122 -21.95 3.75 -0.11
C GLN A 122 -22.29 2.29 0.20
N LYS A 123 -22.46 1.44 -0.81
CA LYS A 123 -22.93 0.07 -0.59
C LYS A 123 -21.77 -0.93 -0.65
N GLY A 124 -21.52 -1.64 0.45
CA GLY A 124 -20.40 -2.57 0.57
C GLY A 124 -20.36 -3.66 -0.51
N HIS A 125 -21.50 -4.21 -0.90
CA HIS A 125 -21.54 -5.29 -1.91
C HIS A 125 -21.07 -4.86 -3.32
N GLU A 126 -21.04 -3.56 -3.63
CA GLU A 126 -20.64 -3.07 -4.96
C GLU A 126 -19.17 -3.35 -5.29
N ILE A 127 -18.32 -3.63 -4.29
CA ILE A 127 -16.92 -3.98 -4.52
C ILE A 127 -16.72 -5.43 -4.95
N LEU A 128 -17.71 -6.31 -4.74
CA LEU A 128 -17.54 -7.76 -4.93
C LEU A 128 -17.22 -8.11 -6.39
N GLU A 129 -17.97 -7.55 -7.33
CA GLU A 129 -17.76 -7.78 -8.76
C GLU A 129 -16.37 -7.30 -9.24
N PRO A 130 -15.96 -6.02 -9.03
CA PRO A 130 -14.67 -5.57 -9.51
C PRO A 130 -13.49 -6.26 -8.80
N VAL A 131 -13.60 -6.59 -7.51
CA VAL A 131 -12.57 -7.36 -6.80
C VAL A 131 -12.44 -8.78 -7.37
N ASN A 132 -13.55 -9.48 -7.59
CA ASN A 132 -13.52 -10.81 -8.19
C ASN A 132 -12.97 -10.78 -9.62
N ASN A 133 -13.32 -9.76 -10.41
CA ASN A 133 -12.79 -9.57 -11.75
C ASN A 133 -11.26 -9.39 -11.72
N LEU A 134 -10.71 -8.65 -10.74
CA LEU A 134 -9.26 -8.54 -10.58
C LEU A 134 -8.62 -9.90 -10.25
N LEU A 135 -9.23 -10.68 -9.36
CA LEU A 135 -8.78 -12.05 -9.02
C LEU A 135 -8.81 -13.01 -10.22
N ASP A 136 -9.66 -12.76 -11.21
CA ASP A 136 -9.76 -13.57 -12.43
C ASP A 136 -8.83 -13.12 -13.55
N THR A 137 -8.47 -11.84 -13.59
CA THR A 137 -7.86 -11.22 -14.79
C THR A 137 -6.43 -10.74 -14.59
N VAL A 138 -5.97 -10.65 -13.35
CA VAL A 138 -4.64 -10.19 -12.96
C VAL A 138 -3.89 -11.27 -12.18
N ASP A 139 -2.71 -11.63 -12.66
CA ASP A 139 -1.83 -12.59 -12.01
C ASP A 139 -1.03 -11.91 -10.89
N PHE A 140 -1.62 -11.83 -9.69
CA PHE A 140 -0.89 -11.36 -8.50
C PHE A 140 0.03 -12.46 -7.94
N ASP A 141 1.24 -12.09 -7.52
CA ASP A 141 2.20 -13.01 -6.87
C ASP A 141 1.72 -13.47 -5.48
N ALA A 142 0.85 -12.68 -4.85
CA ALA A 142 0.25 -12.97 -3.56
C ALA A 142 -1.12 -12.33 -3.41
N VAL A 143 -2.07 -13.06 -2.81
CA VAL A 143 -3.38 -12.54 -2.43
C VAL A 143 -3.56 -12.71 -0.93
N PHE A 144 -3.93 -11.63 -0.26
CA PHE A 144 -4.19 -11.56 1.17
C PHE A 144 -5.63 -11.12 1.42
N TYR A 145 -6.28 -11.78 2.36
CA TYR A 145 -7.61 -11.43 2.85
C TYR A 145 -7.46 -11.07 4.32
N SER A 146 -7.73 -9.81 4.71
CA SER A 146 -7.82 -9.51 6.13
C SER A 146 -9.20 -9.85 6.67
N LEU A 147 -9.22 -10.23 7.93
CA LEU A 147 -10.44 -10.45 8.69
C LEU A 147 -10.31 -9.69 10.00
N ASP A 148 -11.23 -8.76 10.22
CA ASP A 148 -11.51 -8.26 11.55
C ASP A 148 -12.06 -9.41 12.40
N TRP A 149 -11.51 -9.61 13.60
CA TRP A 149 -11.70 -10.87 14.33
C TRP A 149 -11.70 -10.67 15.85
N HIS A 150 -12.73 -10.00 16.34
CA HIS A 150 -12.78 -9.48 17.69
C HIS A 150 -13.31 -10.46 18.73
N PRO A 151 -12.64 -10.63 19.89
CA PRO A 151 -13.21 -11.36 21.01
C PRO A 151 -14.50 -10.66 21.52
N SER A 152 -15.36 -11.40 22.23
CA SER A 152 -16.65 -10.84 22.68
C SER A 152 -16.51 -9.65 23.64
N ASP A 153 -15.41 -9.54 24.37
CA ASP A 153 -15.11 -8.48 25.34
C ASP A 153 -14.19 -7.37 24.77
N HIS A 154 -14.06 -7.30 23.44
CA HIS A 154 -13.20 -6.33 22.76
C HIS A 154 -13.52 -4.88 23.13
N VAL A 155 -12.48 -4.07 23.32
CA VAL A 155 -12.53 -2.68 23.78
C VAL A 155 -13.24 -1.73 22.83
N SER A 156 -13.33 -2.08 21.54
CA SER A 156 -13.95 -1.24 20.52
C SER A 156 -15.47 -1.26 20.54
N PHE A 157 -16.11 -2.21 21.25
CA PHE A 157 -17.57 -2.33 21.25
C PHE A 157 -18.24 -1.40 22.27
N ILE A 158 -19.28 -0.70 21.84
CA ILE A 158 -20.06 0.22 22.69
C ILE A 158 -20.65 -0.49 23.92
N ASP A 159 -21.09 -1.74 23.78
CA ASP A 159 -21.67 -2.51 24.88
C ASP A 159 -20.62 -2.99 25.90
N ASN A 160 -19.34 -2.90 25.56
CA ASN A 160 -18.21 -3.20 26.44
C ASN A 160 -17.56 -1.95 27.05
N VAL A 161 -18.04 -0.74 26.76
CA VAL A 161 -17.39 0.52 27.21
C VAL A 161 -17.19 0.59 28.73
N LYS A 162 -18.08 -0.04 29.51
CA LYS A 162 -18.02 -0.07 30.98
C LYS A 162 -17.12 -1.17 31.56
N MET A 163 -16.57 -2.05 30.72
CA MET A 163 -15.69 -3.13 31.19
C MET A 163 -14.30 -2.63 31.59
N ARG A 164 -13.93 -1.41 31.15
CA ARG A 164 -12.64 -0.77 31.41
C ARG A 164 -12.87 0.65 31.93
N PRO A 165 -12.03 1.15 32.86
CA PRO A 165 -12.14 2.52 33.31
C PRO A 165 -11.80 3.50 32.17
N LEU A 166 -12.60 4.56 32.04
CA LEU A 166 -12.23 5.71 31.20
C LEU A 166 -11.24 6.60 31.94
N ASP A 167 -10.34 7.21 31.17
CA ASP A 167 -9.42 8.22 31.66
C ASP A 167 -10.18 9.52 31.99
N GLU A 168 -9.71 10.28 32.98
CA GLU A 168 -10.33 11.55 33.39
C GLU A 168 -10.37 12.58 32.25
N THR A 169 -9.49 12.43 31.25
CA THR A 169 -9.45 13.29 30.06
C THR A 169 -10.42 12.86 28.95
N SER A 170 -11.16 11.75 29.11
CA SER A 170 -12.15 11.31 28.14
C SER A 170 -13.24 12.38 27.95
N PRO A 171 -13.56 12.78 26.70
CA PRO A 171 -14.53 13.85 26.46
C PRO A 171 -15.98 13.44 26.79
N ILE A 172 -16.23 12.13 26.92
CA ILE A 172 -17.54 11.53 27.12
C ILE A 172 -17.39 10.45 28.20
N ASP A 173 -18.34 10.40 29.14
CA ASP A 173 -18.43 9.38 30.16
C ASP A 173 -19.07 8.08 29.64
N ALA A 174 -18.85 6.96 30.33
CA ALA A 174 -19.29 5.65 29.87
C ALA A 174 -20.81 5.44 29.89
N ASP A 175 -21.57 6.25 30.65
CA ASP A 175 -23.04 6.17 30.69
C ASP A 175 -23.68 6.97 29.54
N SER A 176 -23.01 8.02 29.07
CA SER A 176 -23.48 8.89 27.97
C SER A 176 -22.99 8.43 26.59
N ALA A 177 -21.93 7.61 26.51
CA ALA A 177 -21.33 7.17 25.26
C ALA A 177 -22.33 6.52 24.30
N GLN A 178 -22.23 6.86 23.01
CA GLN A 178 -23.02 6.32 21.91
C GLN A 178 -22.13 5.61 20.88
N VAL A 179 -22.76 4.88 19.97
CA VAL A 179 -22.08 4.31 18.81
C VAL A 179 -21.41 5.44 18.00
N PHE A 180 -20.18 5.19 17.55
CA PHE A 180 -19.30 6.11 16.83
C PHE A 180 -18.66 7.24 17.66
N ASP A 181 -19.02 7.39 18.93
CA ASP A 181 -18.30 8.28 19.84
C ASP A 181 -16.85 7.83 20.02
N THR A 182 -15.99 8.76 20.43
CA THR A 182 -14.62 8.45 20.80
C THR A 182 -14.39 8.70 22.28
N VAL A 183 -13.99 7.65 22.99
CA VAL A 183 -13.62 7.70 24.41
C VAL A 183 -12.12 7.54 24.59
N ILE A 184 -11.63 7.84 25.79
CA ILE A 184 -10.24 7.57 26.19
C ILE A 184 -10.27 6.58 27.34
N PHE A 185 -9.79 5.36 27.12
CA PHE A 185 -9.60 4.37 28.18
C PHE A 185 -8.34 4.68 29.00
N ALA A 186 -8.43 4.48 30.31
CA ALA A 186 -7.31 4.69 31.22
C ALA A 186 -6.22 3.61 31.01
N GLY A 187 -4.97 3.99 31.27
CA GLY A 187 -3.82 3.08 31.23
C GLY A 187 -2.51 3.86 31.10
N PRO A 188 -1.34 3.20 31.19
CA PRO A 188 -0.08 3.79 30.72
C PRO A 188 0.29 3.20 29.34
N PRO A 189 0.13 3.94 28.22
CA PRO A 189 -0.52 5.25 28.08
C PRO A 189 -2.06 5.14 27.93
N PRO A 190 -2.80 6.25 28.16
CA PRO A 190 -4.23 6.31 27.85
C PRO A 190 -4.49 6.01 26.38
N MET A 191 -5.64 5.41 26.07
CA MET A 191 -5.95 4.92 24.73
C MET A 191 -7.23 5.55 24.19
N LYS A 192 -7.09 6.34 23.13
CA LYS A 192 -8.21 6.83 22.35
C LYS A 192 -8.84 5.69 21.56
N GLN A 193 -10.15 5.47 21.70
CA GLN A 193 -10.89 4.41 21.03
C GLN A 193 -12.21 4.95 20.48
N ARG A 194 -12.45 4.74 19.19
CA ARG A 194 -13.77 4.96 18.59
C ARG A 194 -14.64 3.75 18.89
N LEU A 195 -15.85 3.96 19.36
CA LEU A 195 -16.77 2.90 19.73
C LEU A 195 -17.62 2.48 18.52
N TRP A 196 -17.79 1.19 18.35
CA TRP A 196 -18.51 0.57 17.24
C TRP A 196 -19.66 -0.29 17.77
N PRO A 197 -20.70 -0.57 16.97
CA PRO A 197 -21.59 -1.67 17.31
C PRO A 197 -20.77 -2.96 17.37
N ARG A 198 -21.27 -3.98 18.09
CA ARG A 198 -20.63 -5.30 18.07
C ARG A 198 -20.62 -5.86 16.66
N HIS A 199 -19.44 -6.19 16.15
CA HIS A 199 -19.22 -6.67 14.79
C HIS A 199 -18.04 -7.64 14.76
N CYS A 200 -17.98 -8.46 13.73
CA CYS A 200 -16.89 -9.36 13.41
C CYS A 200 -16.41 -10.18 14.62
N VAL A 201 -17.36 -10.62 15.46
CA VAL A 201 -17.05 -11.41 16.65
C VAL A 201 -16.52 -12.77 16.21
N GLN A 202 -15.46 -13.26 16.87
CA GLN A 202 -14.82 -14.54 16.52
C GLN A 202 -15.85 -15.66 16.40
N ASP A 203 -15.69 -16.45 15.34
CA ASP A 203 -16.52 -17.60 14.99
C ASP A 203 -18.01 -17.28 14.73
N SER A 204 -18.36 -16.00 14.55
CA SER A 204 -19.71 -15.60 14.15
C SER A 204 -19.85 -15.50 12.63
N TRP A 205 -21.10 -15.63 12.14
CA TRP A 205 -21.42 -15.39 10.73
C TRP A 205 -20.96 -14.01 10.25
N GLY A 206 -21.11 -12.98 11.09
CA GLY A 206 -20.73 -11.62 10.78
C GLY A 206 -19.24 -11.46 10.46
N ALA A 207 -18.41 -12.30 11.06
CA ALA A 207 -16.95 -12.31 10.88
C ALA A 207 -16.49 -13.17 9.69
N GLU A 208 -17.36 -13.93 9.04
CA GLU A 208 -16.99 -14.66 7.83
C GLU A 208 -16.78 -13.71 6.65
N LEU A 209 -15.86 -14.05 5.74
CA LEU A 209 -15.78 -13.40 4.43
C LEU A 209 -17.11 -13.54 3.71
N HIS A 210 -17.51 -12.50 2.98
CA HIS A 210 -18.76 -12.51 2.25
C HIS A 210 -18.78 -13.65 1.22
N LYS A 211 -19.87 -14.41 1.17
CA LYS A 211 -19.98 -15.64 0.35
C LYS A 211 -19.73 -15.43 -1.15
N ASP A 212 -19.98 -14.22 -1.64
CA ASP A 212 -19.83 -13.89 -3.06
C ASP A 212 -18.42 -13.35 -3.37
N LEU A 213 -17.55 -13.17 -2.36
CA LEU A 213 -16.14 -12.89 -2.57
C LEU A 213 -15.42 -14.19 -2.95
N LYS A 214 -14.68 -14.17 -4.05
CA LYS A 214 -13.82 -15.28 -4.44
C LYS A 214 -12.62 -15.38 -3.51
N VAL A 215 -12.41 -16.56 -2.93
CA VAL A 215 -11.24 -16.88 -2.12
C VAL A 215 -10.33 -17.81 -2.91
N MET A 216 -9.11 -17.34 -3.22
CA MET A 216 -8.12 -18.11 -3.96
C MET A 216 -7.55 -19.25 -3.09
N ASP A 217 -7.25 -20.41 -3.70
CA ASP A 217 -6.72 -21.58 -2.99
C ASP A 217 -5.40 -21.29 -2.24
N ASN A 218 -4.56 -20.42 -2.81
CA ASN A 218 -3.30 -19.96 -2.21
C ASN A 218 -3.45 -18.60 -1.46
N GLY A 219 -4.68 -18.15 -1.24
CA GLY A 219 -5.01 -16.92 -0.53
C GLY A 219 -4.63 -17.00 0.95
N ILE A 220 -3.98 -15.96 1.45
CA ILE A 220 -3.50 -15.90 2.84
C ILE A 220 -4.49 -15.09 3.67
N LYS A 221 -5.04 -15.69 4.72
CA LYS A 221 -5.90 -15.00 5.68
C LYS A 221 -5.05 -14.34 6.77
N VAL A 222 -5.31 -13.06 7.06
CA VAL A 222 -4.65 -12.30 8.13
C VAL A 222 -5.72 -11.79 9.09
N TYR A 223 -5.68 -12.27 10.33
CA TYR A 223 -6.62 -11.85 11.37
C TYR A 223 -6.07 -10.63 12.10
N LYS A 224 -6.93 -9.65 12.37
CA LYS A 224 -6.62 -8.44 13.13
C LYS A 224 -7.69 -8.17 14.20
N GLY A 225 -7.37 -7.30 15.16
CA GLY A 225 -8.29 -6.95 16.24
C GLY A 225 -8.56 -8.08 17.23
N THR A 226 -7.65 -9.06 17.32
CA THR A 226 -7.83 -10.27 18.15
C THR A 226 -7.50 -10.04 19.63
N ASN A 227 -6.86 -8.93 19.97
CA ASN A 227 -6.52 -8.58 21.35
C ASN A 227 -7.68 -7.79 21.98
N PRO A 228 -8.28 -8.24 23.09
CA PRO A 228 -9.42 -7.54 23.69
C PRO A 228 -9.09 -6.12 24.16
N GLU A 229 -7.82 -5.81 24.42
CA GLU A 229 -7.37 -4.54 25.00
C GLU A 229 -6.94 -3.48 23.97
N VAL A 230 -6.83 -3.84 22.69
CA VAL A 230 -6.38 -2.90 21.66
C VAL A 230 -6.98 -3.25 20.31
N ASP A 231 -7.57 -2.23 19.68
CA ASP A 231 -8.15 -2.33 18.36
C ASP A 231 -7.07 -2.27 17.26
N SER A 232 -7.41 -2.70 16.04
CA SER A 232 -6.48 -2.81 14.90
C SER A 232 -7.20 -2.50 13.59
N TYR A 233 -7.09 -1.26 13.12
CA TYR A 233 -7.62 -0.91 11.80
C TYR A 233 -6.68 -1.35 10.68
N SER A 234 -5.38 -1.14 10.86
CA SER A 234 -4.38 -1.56 9.89
C SER A 234 -4.21 -3.08 9.90
N VAL A 235 -4.03 -3.67 8.73
CA VAL A 235 -3.65 -5.07 8.60
C VAL A 235 -2.19 -5.28 8.99
N PHE A 236 -1.37 -4.23 9.17
CA PHE A 236 0.04 -4.37 9.56
C PHE A 236 0.26 -4.49 11.07
N TRP A 237 -0.47 -3.70 11.86
CA TRP A 237 -0.28 -3.60 13.31
C TRP A 237 -1.57 -3.22 14.03
N ASP A 238 -1.59 -3.48 15.34
CA ASP A 238 -2.57 -2.86 16.23
C ASP A 238 -2.43 -1.31 16.25
N ASN A 239 -3.48 -0.63 16.72
CA ASN A 239 -3.54 0.83 16.74
C ASN A 239 -2.48 1.50 17.62
N LYS A 240 -1.79 0.74 18.49
CA LYS A 240 -0.64 1.23 19.30
C LYS A 240 0.72 0.85 18.69
N LYS A 241 0.73 0.12 17.57
CA LYS A 241 1.93 -0.48 16.94
C LYS A 241 2.75 -1.33 17.91
N LEU A 242 2.09 -1.98 18.88
CA LEU A 242 2.75 -2.83 19.89
C LEU A 242 2.92 -4.27 19.41
N SER A 243 1.95 -4.76 18.63
CA SER A 243 1.98 -6.06 17.99
C SER A 243 1.80 -5.91 16.48
N ASP A 244 2.64 -6.62 15.73
CA ASP A 244 2.47 -6.77 14.29
C ASP A 244 1.59 -7.98 13.97
N THR A 245 0.89 -7.90 12.86
CA THR A 245 0.24 -9.08 12.30
C THR A 245 1.26 -9.92 11.52
N THR A 246 0.85 -11.08 11.03
CA THR A 246 1.69 -11.90 10.15
C THR A 246 1.98 -11.27 8.78
N LEU A 247 1.28 -10.20 8.39
CA LEU A 247 1.37 -9.61 7.05
C LEU A 247 2.80 -9.17 6.71
N ASN A 248 3.47 -8.47 7.63
CA ASN A 248 4.83 -7.96 7.41
C ASN A 248 5.82 -9.07 7.04
N ALA A 249 5.81 -10.16 7.81
CA ALA A 249 6.69 -11.30 7.57
C ALA A 249 6.37 -11.96 6.22
N GLN A 250 5.09 -12.14 5.89
CA GLN A 250 4.66 -12.76 4.64
C GLN A 250 5.05 -11.94 3.41
N LEU A 251 4.84 -10.62 3.43
CA LEU A 251 5.24 -9.71 2.35
C LEU A 251 6.77 -9.70 2.16
N LYS A 252 7.54 -9.75 3.26
CA LYS A 252 9.01 -9.85 3.22
C LYS A 252 9.47 -11.16 2.60
N MET A 253 8.93 -12.30 3.03
CA MET A 253 9.30 -13.61 2.49
C MET A 253 9.00 -13.74 0.99
N LYS A 254 7.94 -13.08 0.51
CA LYS A 254 7.57 -13.09 -0.90
C LYS A 254 8.34 -12.08 -1.75
N GLY A 255 9.14 -11.21 -1.13
CA GLY A 255 9.84 -10.14 -1.85
C GLY A 255 8.92 -9.09 -2.45
N THR A 256 7.70 -8.90 -1.91
CA THR A 256 6.69 -7.98 -2.45
C THR A 256 7.23 -6.57 -2.59
N THR A 257 7.06 -5.96 -3.75
CA THR A 257 7.47 -4.56 -4.01
C THR A 257 6.26 -3.63 -4.05
N ASP A 258 5.10 -4.16 -4.45
CA ASP A 258 3.89 -3.40 -4.73
C ASP A 258 2.71 -4.00 -3.98
N ILE A 259 1.94 -3.12 -3.34
CA ILE A 259 0.76 -3.48 -2.57
C ILE A 259 -0.45 -2.80 -3.20
N TYR A 260 -1.37 -3.61 -3.68
CA TYR A 260 -2.67 -3.18 -4.18
C TYR A 260 -3.69 -3.36 -3.05
N VAL A 261 -4.32 -2.28 -2.61
CA VAL A 261 -5.24 -2.29 -1.48
C VAL A 261 -6.65 -2.02 -1.98
N CYS A 262 -7.60 -2.86 -1.56
CA CYS A 262 -9.02 -2.63 -1.73
C CYS A 262 -9.81 -3.11 -0.52
N GLY A 263 -11.13 -2.93 -0.50
CA GLY A 263 -12.00 -3.50 0.54
C GLY A 263 -12.79 -2.46 1.33
N LEU A 264 -13.05 -2.78 2.60
CA LEU A 264 -13.91 -2.02 3.50
C LEU A 264 -13.21 -1.75 4.84
N ALA A 265 -13.49 -0.65 5.55
CA ALA A 265 -14.01 0.59 5.00
C ALA A 265 -12.85 1.45 4.44
N TYR A 266 -13.10 2.16 3.33
CA TYR A 266 -12.14 3.02 2.61
C TYR A 266 -11.36 3.94 3.57
N ASP A 267 -12.10 4.67 4.40
CA ASP A 267 -11.66 5.72 5.32
C ASP A 267 -11.22 5.19 6.70
N VAL A 268 -11.30 3.88 6.91
CA VAL A 268 -10.92 3.22 8.17
C VAL A 268 -9.84 2.17 7.89
N CYS A 269 -10.18 0.88 7.80
CA CYS A 269 -9.21 -0.21 7.69
C CYS A 269 -8.38 -0.15 6.40
N VAL A 270 -9.02 0.16 5.26
CA VAL A 270 -8.34 0.30 3.96
C VAL A 270 -7.34 1.46 4.02
N GLY A 271 -7.79 2.63 4.46
CA GLY A 271 -6.97 3.84 4.57
C GLY A 271 -5.81 3.68 5.54
N ALA A 272 -6.05 3.12 6.73
CA ALA A 272 -5.01 2.83 7.71
C ALA A 272 -3.96 1.85 7.14
N THR A 273 -4.42 0.80 6.45
CA THR A 273 -3.54 -0.19 5.82
C THR A 273 -2.72 0.41 4.69
N ALA A 274 -3.30 1.25 3.84
CA ALA A 274 -2.59 1.91 2.75
C ALA A 274 -1.52 2.89 3.29
N VAL A 275 -1.85 3.68 4.32
CA VAL A 275 -0.91 4.62 4.93
C VAL A 275 0.23 3.87 5.64
N ASP A 276 -0.05 2.78 6.34
CA ASP A 276 0.99 1.96 6.96
C ASP A 276 1.87 1.27 5.91
N ALA A 277 1.30 0.74 4.82
CA ALA A 277 2.07 0.18 3.70
C ALA A 277 3.06 1.21 3.12
N LEU A 278 2.61 2.45 2.91
CA LEU A 278 3.46 3.56 2.46
C LEU A 278 4.54 3.89 3.49
N SER A 279 4.19 3.91 4.77
CA SER A 279 5.12 4.20 5.87
C SER A 279 6.19 3.11 6.04
N VAL A 280 5.88 1.86 5.74
CA VAL A 280 6.84 0.74 5.73
C VAL A 280 7.82 0.82 4.56
N GLY A 281 7.43 1.52 3.49
CA GLY A 281 8.26 1.69 2.29
C GLY A 281 7.72 1.01 1.04
N TYR A 282 6.56 0.34 1.08
CA TYR A 282 6.00 -0.29 -0.10
C TYR A 282 5.45 0.74 -1.09
N ARG A 283 5.57 0.42 -2.38
CA ARG A 283 4.82 1.11 -3.43
C ARG A 283 3.36 0.71 -3.27
N THR A 284 2.49 1.66 -2.99
CA THR A 284 1.12 1.35 -2.59
C THR A 284 0.12 1.97 -3.55
N ILE A 285 -0.80 1.13 -4.03
CA ILE A 285 -1.83 1.45 -4.99
C ILE A 285 -3.18 1.21 -4.31
N LEU A 286 -4.00 2.25 -4.20
CA LEU A 286 -5.36 2.16 -3.70
C LEU A 286 -6.34 2.06 -4.87
N ILE A 287 -7.17 1.01 -4.89
CA ILE A 287 -8.09 0.73 -5.99
C ILE A 287 -9.46 1.34 -5.66
N ASP A 288 -9.74 2.52 -6.21
CA ASP A 288 -10.83 3.41 -5.76
C ASP A 288 -12.23 2.78 -5.91
N ASP A 289 -12.53 2.20 -7.07
CA ASP A 289 -13.81 1.55 -7.36
C ASP A 289 -14.00 0.21 -6.63
N CYS A 290 -12.91 -0.41 -6.16
CA CYS A 290 -12.93 -1.59 -5.30
C CYS A 290 -12.99 -1.26 -3.80
N CYS A 291 -13.26 -0.01 -3.43
CA CYS A 291 -13.39 0.42 -2.04
C CYS A 291 -14.75 1.09 -1.79
N ARG A 292 -15.28 0.92 -0.57
CA ARG A 292 -16.42 1.70 -0.07
C ARG A 292 -16.16 2.11 1.37
N GLY A 293 -16.59 3.30 1.75
CA GLY A 293 -16.29 3.92 3.03
C GLY A 293 -17.52 4.39 3.81
N THR A 294 -17.27 4.93 4.98
CA THR A 294 -18.30 5.31 5.95
C THR A 294 -18.68 6.78 5.85
N ASP A 295 -17.73 7.69 5.57
CA ASP A 295 -17.97 9.12 5.46
C ASP A 295 -17.22 9.76 4.28
N PHE A 296 -17.90 10.61 3.48
CA PHE A 296 -17.28 11.23 2.30
C PHE A 296 -16.08 12.11 2.63
N LYS A 297 -16.11 12.85 3.74
CA LYS A 297 -15.02 13.73 4.11
C LYS A 297 -13.81 12.91 4.54
N ASP A 298 -14.02 11.85 5.30
CA ASP A 298 -12.93 10.97 5.74
C ASP A 298 -12.35 10.13 4.59
N ILE A 299 -13.17 9.77 3.59
CA ILE A 299 -12.72 9.20 2.32
C ILE A 299 -11.76 10.18 1.62
N GLU A 300 -12.18 11.42 1.39
CA GLU A 300 -11.32 12.40 0.71
C GLU A 300 -10.05 12.71 1.51
N ASN A 301 -10.13 12.83 2.84
CA ASN A 301 -8.95 12.95 3.70
C ASN A 301 -7.99 11.76 3.54
N THR A 302 -8.52 10.55 3.38
CA THR A 302 -7.72 9.34 3.14
C THR A 302 -7.03 9.39 1.78
N LYS A 303 -7.75 9.82 0.73
CA LYS A 303 -7.18 9.99 -0.60
C LYS A 303 -6.03 10.99 -0.60
N GLU A 304 -6.21 12.15 0.04
CA GLU A 304 -5.18 13.16 0.19
C GLU A 304 -3.94 12.63 0.92
N LYS A 305 -4.12 11.87 2.00
CA LYS A 305 -3.01 11.22 2.73
C LYS A 305 -2.24 10.22 1.87
N VAL A 306 -2.94 9.39 1.11
CA VAL A 306 -2.31 8.39 0.23
C VAL A 306 -1.48 9.10 -0.84
N VAL A 307 -2.04 10.10 -1.52
CA VAL A 307 -1.36 10.85 -2.58
C VAL A 307 -0.18 11.67 -2.04
N SER A 308 -0.36 12.37 -0.92
CA SER A 308 0.72 13.14 -0.29
C SER A 308 1.87 12.26 0.21
N SER A 309 1.59 10.99 0.50
CA SER A 309 2.59 9.97 0.88
C SER A 309 3.15 9.19 -0.32
N HIS A 310 2.92 9.68 -1.55
CA HIS A 310 3.36 9.11 -2.83
C HIS A 310 2.74 7.74 -3.19
N GLY A 311 1.60 7.40 -2.60
CA GLY A 311 0.73 6.37 -3.12
C GLY A 311 -0.03 6.85 -4.35
N VAL A 312 -0.59 5.92 -5.11
CA VAL A 312 -1.42 6.22 -6.29
C VAL A 312 -2.81 5.66 -6.09
N ILE A 313 -3.81 6.41 -6.53
CA ILE A 313 -5.21 6.01 -6.53
C ILE A 313 -5.62 5.80 -7.98
N VAL A 314 -6.14 4.62 -8.30
CA VAL A 314 -6.49 4.21 -9.68
C VAL A 314 -7.80 3.45 -9.69
N GLN A 315 -8.34 3.25 -10.89
CA GLN A 315 -9.49 2.38 -11.11
C GLN A 315 -9.04 0.95 -11.41
N SER A 316 -9.90 -0.04 -11.12
CA SER A 316 -9.62 -1.47 -11.29
C SER A 316 -9.17 -1.84 -12.72
N ASN A 317 -9.67 -1.13 -13.74
CA ASN A 317 -9.32 -1.37 -15.14
C ASN A 317 -7.87 -0.98 -15.51
N GLU A 318 -7.16 -0.23 -14.67
CA GLU A 318 -5.75 0.14 -14.86
C GLU A 318 -4.79 -0.91 -14.28
N ILE A 319 -5.26 -1.73 -13.33
CA ILE A 319 -4.41 -2.60 -12.49
C ILE A 319 -3.64 -3.63 -13.30
N LYS A 320 -4.27 -4.24 -14.31
CA LYS A 320 -3.61 -5.27 -15.12
C LYS A 320 -2.33 -4.75 -15.78
N ALA A 321 -2.41 -3.55 -16.38
CA ALA A 321 -1.25 -2.94 -17.01
C ALA A 321 -0.16 -2.59 -16.00
N MET A 322 -0.54 -2.16 -14.79
CA MET A 322 0.41 -1.83 -13.72
C MET A 322 1.10 -3.08 -13.18
N ALA A 323 0.35 -4.14 -12.87
CA ALA A 323 0.88 -5.40 -12.35
C ALA A 323 1.83 -6.09 -13.34
N GLU A 324 1.57 -5.96 -14.65
CA GLU A 324 2.44 -6.45 -15.72
C GLU A 324 3.64 -5.54 -16.01
N GLY A 325 3.82 -4.44 -15.27
CA GLY A 325 4.92 -3.47 -15.47
C GLY A 325 4.81 -2.65 -16.77
N ARG A 326 3.63 -2.64 -17.42
CA ARG A 326 3.37 -1.89 -18.66
C ARG A 326 2.89 -0.47 -18.40
N ASP A 327 2.23 -0.24 -17.27
CA ASP A 327 1.88 1.08 -16.76
C ASP A 327 2.71 1.39 -15.50
N ARG A 328 3.64 2.34 -15.64
CA ARG A 328 4.68 2.63 -14.66
C ARG A 328 4.52 4.06 -14.16
N ARG A 329 3.80 4.21 -13.05
CA ARG A 329 3.46 5.51 -12.45
C ARG A 329 4.69 6.17 -11.81
N PRO A 330 5.00 7.44 -12.15
CA PRO A 330 6.19 8.12 -11.66
C PRO A 330 6.18 8.34 -10.13
N GLU A 331 5.01 8.45 -9.50
CA GLU A 331 4.87 8.58 -8.05
C GLU A 331 5.45 7.36 -7.31
N LEU A 332 5.13 6.16 -7.81
CA LEU A 332 5.63 4.90 -7.24
C LEU A 332 7.14 4.73 -7.45
N GLY A 333 7.64 5.16 -8.62
CA GLY A 333 9.07 5.19 -8.89
C GLY A 333 9.81 6.19 -8.00
N TYR A 334 9.28 7.39 -7.84
CA TYR A 334 9.82 8.41 -6.94
C TYR A 334 9.84 7.92 -5.48
N LYS A 335 8.74 7.36 -4.99
CA LYS A 335 8.65 6.75 -3.65
C LYS A 335 9.76 5.74 -3.43
N LEU A 336 9.94 4.82 -4.38
CA LEU A 336 10.98 3.79 -4.30
C LEU A 336 12.38 4.40 -4.22
N ALA A 337 12.70 5.41 -5.04
CA ALA A 337 13.99 6.09 -4.96
C ALA A 337 14.22 6.72 -3.58
N MET A 338 13.22 7.41 -3.03
CA MET A 338 13.33 8.04 -1.72
C MET A 338 13.52 7.01 -0.59
N GLU A 339 12.89 5.83 -0.69
CA GLU A 339 13.10 4.73 0.25
C GLU A 339 14.51 4.11 0.16
N LEU A 340 15.10 4.06 -1.04
CA LEU A 340 16.47 3.57 -1.22
C LEU A 340 17.51 4.52 -0.62
N LYS A 341 17.21 5.82 -0.55
CA LYS A 341 18.03 6.82 0.16
C LYS A 341 18.00 6.63 1.68
N ASN A 342 16.93 6.03 2.22
CA ASN A 342 16.75 5.86 3.65
C ASN A 342 17.34 4.51 4.13
N PRO A 343 18.45 4.51 4.88
CA PRO A 343 19.08 3.28 5.37
C PRO A 343 18.19 2.48 6.32
N ASP A 344 17.17 3.10 6.93
CA ASP A 344 16.24 2.43 7.85
C ASP A 344 14.99 1.84 7.15
N SER A 345 14.84 2.00 5.83
CA SER A 345 13.67 1.47 5.12
C SER A 345 13.64 -0.06 5.06
N VAL A 346 12.45 -0.67 5.00
CA VAL A 346 12.36 -2.13 4.87
C VAL A 346 12.98 -2.62 3.55
N LEU A 347 12.99 -1.78 2.51
CA LEU A 347 13.59 -2.10 1.22
C LEU A 347 15.13 -2.03 1.24
N SER A 348 15.73 -1.09 1.98
CA SER A 348 17.19 -1.07 2.18
C SER A 348 17.66 -2.28 2.97
N GLN A 349 16.90 -2.70 4.00
CA GLN A 349 17.21 -3.86 4.84
C GLN A 349 17.02 -5.21 4.13
N ARG A 350 16.09 -5.33 3.18
CA ARG A 350 15.90 -6.54 2.36
C ARG A 350 17.06 -6.84 1.43
N ASN A 351 17.81 -5.82 1.03
CA ASN A 351 18.83 -5.93 -0.01
C ASN A 351 20.25 -6.13 0.52
N GLY A 352 20.45 -6.23 1.84
CA GLY A 352 21.76 -6.56 2.42
C GLY A 352 22.89 -5.64 1.94
N TYR A 353 22.61 -4.38 1.62
CA TYR A 353 23.64 -3.38 1.37
C TYR A 353 23.95 -2.69 2.69
N ARG A 354 24.96 -3.21 3.41
CA ARG A 354 25.65 -2.40 4.42
C ARG A 354 26.45 -1.35 3.66
N ALA A 355 25.97 -0.11 3.65
CA ALA A 355 26.86 1.01 3.42
C ALA A 355 27.88 1.04 4.57
N GLY A 356 29.07 0.52 4.32
CA GLY A 356 30.17 0.47 5.29
C GLY A 356 30.43 -0.92 5.87
N GLU A 357 31.08 -1.78 5.07
CA GLU A 357 32.08 -2.76 5.51
C GLU A 357 33.05 -3.06 4.36
#